data_AF-X1M0T5-F1
#
_entry.id   AF-X1M0T5-F1
#
_cell.length_a   1.000
_cell.length_b   1.000
_cell.length_c   1.000
_cell.angle_alpha   90.00
_cell.angle_beta   90.00
_cell.angle_gamma   90.00
#
_symmetry.space_group_name_H-M   'P 1'
#
loop_
_entity.id
_entity.type
_entity.pdbx_description
1 polymer ?
#
loop_
_entity_poly.entity_id
_entity_poly.type
_entity_poly.pdbx_seq_one_letter_code
_entity_poly.pdbx_strand_id
1 'polypeptide(L)'
;MVTQKVFEYLRARRPILALVPDGVCRQVIDETRAGASIYPADIPGIKQAILNFYARWRRNELAVPPWDRLSYYSRRQLTNQLASRLNSIISLDK
;
A
#
# COMPACT_ATOMS: atom_id res chain seq x y z
N MET A 1 -14.50 -0.17 -6.09
CA MET A 1 -14.14 1.03 -5.30
C MET A 1 -12.82 0.78 -4.60
N VAL A 2 -11.85 1.67 -4.76
CA VAL A 2 -10.66 1.70 -3.88
C VAL A 2 -11.11 2.24 -2.53
N THR A 3 -10.83 1.54 -1.44
CA THR A 3 -11.15 2.06 -0.10
C THR A 3 -10.16 3.18 0.22
N GLN A 4 -10.63 4.42 0.41
CA GLN A 4 -9.78 5.56 0.78
C GLN A 4 -8.90 5.26 2.01
N LYS A 5 -9.41 4.41 2.91
CA LYS A 5 -8.71 3.94 4.11
C LYS A 5 -7.38 3.24 3.84
N VAL A 6 -7.16 2.64 2.66
CA VAL A 6 -5.87 1.98 2.38
C VAL A 6 -4.72 2.99 2.48
N PHE A 7 -4.91 4.21 1.95
CA PHE A 7 -3.89 5.26 2.00
C PHE A 7 -3.67 5.82 3.41
N GLU A 8 -4.69 5.78 4.27
CA GLU A 8 -4.55 6.11 5.69
C GLU A 8 -3.71 5.05 6.42
N TYR A 9 -3.95 3.77 6.14
CA TYR A 9 -3.19 2.67 6.74
C TYR A 9 -1.74 2.63 6.28
N LEU A 10 -1.46 2.98 5.02
CA LEU A 10 -0.08 3.14 4.52
C LEU A 10 0.72 4.15 5.36
N ARG A 11 0.07 5.25 5.79
CA ARG A 11 0.71 6.25 6.67
C ARG A 11 0.96 5.78 8.08
N ALA A 12 0.26 4.75 8.56
CA ALA A 12 0.51 4.18 9.88
C ALA A 12 1.88 3.49 9.97
N ARG A 13 2.54 3.21 8.84
CA ARG A 13 3.86 2.56 8.77
C ARG A 13 3.92 1.26 9.58
N ARG A 14 2.86 0.47 9.49
CA ARG A 14 2.77 -0.88 10.05
C ARG A 14 2.40 -1.83 8.94
N PRO A 15 2.88 -3.09 8.96
CA PRO A 15 2.45 -4.05 7.97
C PRO A 15 0.93 -4.25 8.00
N ILE A 16 0.34 -4.31 6.81
CA ILE A 16 -1.11 -4.44 6.59
C ILE A 16 -1.40 -5.89 6.20
N LEU A 17 -2.39 -6.51 6.85
CA LEU A 17 -3.02 -7.73 6.38
C LEU A 17 -4.31 -7.36 5.66
N ALA A 18 -4.29 -7.36 4.32
CA ALA A 18 -5.42 -6.99 3.49
C ALA A 18 -6.19 -8.23 3.04
N LEU A 19 -7.43 -8.36 3.52
CA LEU A 19 -8.35 -9.42 3.09
C LEU A 19 -9.21 -8.90 1.94
N VAL A 20 -8.73 -9.09 0.71
CA VAL A 20 -9.30 -8.47 -0.49
C VAL A 20 -9.22 -9.40 -1.69
N PRO A 21 -10.21 -9.38 -2.60
CA PRO A 21 -10.07 -10.00 -3.91
C PRO A 21 -9.05 -9.23 -4.76
N ASP A 22 -8.80 -9.71 -5.97
CA ASP A 22 -8.00 -8.98 -6.94
C ASP A 22 -8.59 -7.60 -7.25
N GLY A 23 -7.72 -6.62 -7.45
CA GLY A 23 -8.09 -5.26 -7.73
C GLY A 23 -7.12 -4.25 -7.12
N VAL A 24 -7.50 -2.97 -7.18
CA VAL A 24 -6.61 -1.85 -6.85
C VAL A 24 -6.08 -1.89 -5.42
N CYS A 25 -6.87 -2.34 -4.45
CA CYS A 25 -6.40 -2.44 -3.06
C CYS A 25 -5.22 -3.43 -2.95
N ARG A 26 -5.35 -4.61 -3.57
CA ARG A 26 -4.29 -5.62 -3.63
C ARG A 26 -3.04 -5.07 -4.34
N GLN A 27 -3.24 -4.45 -5.51
CA GLN A 27 -2.16 -3.83 -6.27
C GLN A 27 -1.38 -2.82 -5.44
N VAL A 28 -2.08 -1.91 -4.75
CA VAL A 28 -1.43 -0.90 -3.89
C VAL A 28 -0.63 -1.55 -2.76
N ILE A 29 -1.17 -2.57 -2.08
CA ILE A 29 -0.45 -3.26 -1.00
C ILE A 29 0.81 -3.97 -1.52
N ASP A 30 0.71 -4.64 -2.67
CA ASP A 30 1.81 -5.39 -3.29
C ASP A 30 2.90 -4.44 -3.83
N GLU A 31 2.51 -3.39 -4.56
CA GLU A 31 3.42 -2.35 -5.11
C GLU A 31 4.20 -1.66 -3.98
N THR A 32 3.49 -1.27 -2.91
CA THR A 32 4.09 -0.59 -1.75
C THR A 32 4.87 -1.53 -0.85
N ARG A 33 4.75 -2.86 -1.02
CA ARG A 33 5.25 -3.87 -0.06
C ARG A 33 4.77 -3.56 1.35
N ALA A 34 3.54 -3.10 1.48
CA ALA A 34 2.98 -2.67 2.76
C ALA A 34 2.54 -3.83 3.66
N GLY A 35 2.58 -5.07 3.19
CA GLY A 35 2.25 -6.24 3.99
C GLY A 35 1.86 -7.42 3.11
N ALA A 36 0.75 -8.07 3.44
CA ALA A 36 0.25 -9.24 2.72
C ALA A 36 -1.20 -9.03 2.26
N SER A 37 -1.50 -9.47 1.05
CA SER A 37 -2.86 -9.51 0.50
C SER A 37 -3.32 -10.95 0.32
N ILE A 38 -4.48 -11.28 0.88
CA ILE A 38 -5.02 -12.64 0.93
C ILE A 38 -6.49 -12.60 0.50
N TYR A 39 -6.91 -13.60 -0.27
CA TYR A 39 -8.29 -13.71 -0.68
C TYR A 39 -9.18 -13.97 0.56
N PRO A 40 -10.34 -13.30 0.71
CA PRO A 40 -11.13 -13.39 1.95
C PRO A 40 -11.58 -14.81 2.33
N ALA A 41 -11.79 -15.68 1.34
CA ALA A 41 -12.19 -17.08 1.57
C ALA A 41 -11.00 -18.02 1.86
N ASP A 42 -9.75 -17.55 1.74
CA ASP A 42 -8.56 -18.35 2.04
C ASP A 42 -8.26 -18.34 3.56
N ILE A 43 -9.10 -19.04 4.31
CA ILE A 43 -8.96 -19.17 5.77
C ILE A 43 -7.58 -19.74 6.18
N PRO A 44 -7.02 -20.76 5.51
CA PRO A 44 -5.66 -21.23 5.80
C PRO A 44 -4.61 -20.14 5.63
N GLY A 45 -4.65 -19.37 4.53
CA GLY A 45 -3.74 -18.26 4.27
C GLY A 45 -3.84 -17.17 5.34
N ILE A 46 -5.05 -16.81 5.75
CA ILE A 46 -5.30 -15.82 6.81
C ILE A 46 -4.66 -16.25 8.13
N LYS A 47 -4.90 -17.50 8.55
CA LYS A 47 -4.32 -18.07 9.77
C LYS A 47 -2.79 -18.01 9.72
N GLN A 48 -2.20 -18.43 8.61
CA GLN A 48 -0.76 -18.47 8.44
C GLN A 48 -0.15 -17.05 8.51
N ALA A 49 -0.79 -16.06 7.89
CA ALA A 49 -0.31 -14.68 7.90
C ALA A 49 -0.37 -14.06 9.30
N ILE A 50 -1.45 -14.28 10.06
CA ILE A 50 -1.56 -13.80 11.44
C ILE A 50 -0.46 -14.41 12.32
N LEU A 51 -0.26 -15.73 12.24
CA LEU A 51 0.79 -16.42 13.01
C LEU A 51 2.19 -15.91 12.65
N ASN A 52 2.47 -15.69 11.36
CA ASN A 52 3.74 -15.13 10.92
C ASN A 52 3.95 -13.71 11.46
N PHE A 53 2.96 -12.83 11.32
CA PHE A 53 3.04 -11.46 11.83
C PHE A 53 3.26 -11.44 13.35
N TYR A 54 2.55 -12.29 14.09
CA TYR A 54 2.72 -12.42 15.54
C TYR A 54 4.11 -12.93 15.92
N ALA A 55 4.61 -13.98 15.26
CA ALA A 55 5.94 -14.53 15.53
C ALA A 55 7.04 -13.50 15.26
N ARG A 56 6.95 -12.75 14.14
CA ARG A 56 7.89 -11.68 13.81
C ARG A 56 7.81 -10.52 14.80
N TRP A 57 6.61 -10.13 15.22
CA TRP A 57 6.43 -9.12 16.26
C TRP A 57 7.08 -9.53 17.57
N ARG A 58 6.89 -10.79 18.01
CA ARG A 58 7.52 -11.35 19.23
C ARG A 58 9.04 -11.30 19.19
N ARG A 59 9.66 -11.39 18.01
CA ARG A 59 11.12 -11.30 17.81
C ARG A 59 11.60 -9.88 17.48
N ASN A 60 10.70 -8.89 17.47
CA ASN A 60 10.99 -7.52 17.03
C ASN A 60 11.49 -7.42 15.57
N GLU A 61 11.09 -8.38 14.72
CA GLU A 61 11.46 -8.52 13.31
C GLU A 61 10.30 -8.16 12.36
N LEU A 62 9.23 -7.57 12.89
CA LEU A 62 8.07 -7.18 12.10
C LEU A 62 8.46 -6.02 11.18
N ALA A 63 8.60 -6.32 9.87
CA ALA A 63 9.09 -5.34 8.91
C ALA A 63 8.14 -4.13 8.81
N VAL A 64 8.74 -2.95 8.87
CA VAL A 64 8.07 -1.70 8.54
C VAL A 64 8.10 -1.54 7.02
N PRO A 65 6.97 -1.21 6.37
CA PRO A 65 6.95 -0.95 4.95
C PRO A 65 7.94 0.15 4.53
N PRO A 66 8.61 0.00 3.37
CA PRO A 66 9.68 0.89 2.96
C PRO A 66 9.11 2.27 2.56
N TRP A 67 9.69 3.34 3.12
CA TRP A 67 9.11 4.69 3.06
C TRP A 67 9.12 5.31 1.66
N ASP A 68 10.16 5.01 0.87
CA ASP A 68 10.28 5.40 -0.54
C ASP A 68 9.00 5.05 -1.32
N ARG A 69 8.47 3.83 -1.13
CA ARG A 69 7.27 3.36 -1.80
C ARG A 69 5.99 3.98 -1.25
N LEU A 70 5.91 4.17 0.06
CA LEU A 70 4.76 4.82 0.69
C LEU A 70 4.64 6.30 0.27
N SER A 71 5.78 6.99 0.16
CA SER A 71 5.85 8.42 -0.14
C SER A 71 5.34 8.76 -1.54
N TYR A 72 5.36 7.79 -2.47
CA TYR A 72 4.80 7.92 -3.81
C TYR A 72 3.31 8.34 -3.79
N TYR A 73 2.52 7.75 -2.88
CA TYR A 73 1.10 8.07 -2.72
C TYR A 73 0.84 9.27 -1.80
N SER A 74 1.87 10.03 -1.43
CA SER A 74 1.66 11.26 -0.66
C SER A 74 0.95 12.31 -1.51
N ARG A 75 0.06 13.10 -0.89
CA ARG A 75 -0.62 14.22 -1.57
C ARG A 75 0.38 15.14 -2.27
N ARG A 76 1.49 15.47 -1.60
CA ARG A 76 2.57 16.29 -2.18
C ARG A 76 3.09 15.70 -3.49
N GLN A 77 3.44 14.42 -3.50
CA GLN A 77 4.01 13.77 -4.68
C GLN A 77 3.00 13.64 -5.82
N LEU A 78 1.77 13.22 -5.52
CA LEU A 78 0.71 13.09 -6.52
C LEU A 78 0.30 14.44 -7.12
N THR A 79 0.21 15.49 -6.31
CA THR A 79 -0.07 16.86 -6.80
C THR A 79 1.08 17.41 -7.64
N ASN A 80 2.34 17.13 -7.28
CA ASN A 80 3.49 17.51 -8.10
C ASN A 80 3.46 16.82 -9.48
N GLN A 81 3.14 15.53 -9.52
CA GLN A 81 2.98 14.79 -10.77
C GLN A 81 1.85 15.38 -11.63
N LEU A 82 0.70 15.69 -11.01
CA LEU A 82 -0.42 16.32 -11.70
C LEU A 82 -0.03 17.68 -12.29
N ALA A 83 0.57 18.57 -11.48
CA ALA A 83 1.02 19.88 -11.92
C ALA A 83 2.04 19.78 -13.07
N SER A 84 2.97 18.83 -13.00
CA SER A 84 3.95 18.60 -14.06
C SER A 84 3.30 18.17 -15.38
N ARG A 85 2.27 17.31 -15.31
CA ARG A 85 1.50 16.91 -16.50
C ARG A 85 0.71 18.07 -17.09
N LEU A 86 0.06 18.90 -16.27
CA LEU A 86 -0.63 20.09 -16.74
C LEU A 86 0.33 21.08 -17.42
N ASN A 87 1.48 21.35 -16.81
CA ASN A 87 2.52 22.20 -17.40
C ASN A 87 3.02 21.66 -18.74
N SER A 88 3.19 20.34 -18.87
CA SER A 88 3.63 19.74 -20.13
C SER A 88 2.63 19.94 -21.27
N ILE A 89 1.33 19.92 -20.99
CA ILE A 89 0.29 20.16 -21.99
C ILE A 89 0.29 21.63 -22.41
N ILE A 90 0.38 22.55 -21.44
CA ILE A 90 0.43 23.99 -21.70
C ILE A 90 1.68 24.38 -22.51
N SER A 91 2.81 23.69 -22.31
CA SER A 91 4.05 23.97 -23.05
C SER A 91 4.09 23.40 -24.47
N LEU A 92 3.19 22.50 -24.84
CA LEU A 92 3.11 21.90 -26.20
C LEU A 92 2.27 22.74 -27.18
N ASP A 93 1.47 23.68 -26.67
CA ASP A 93 0.63 24.61 -27.46
C ASP A 93 1.38 25.92 -27.84
N LYS A 94 2.71 25.96 -27.68
CA LYS A 94 3.58 27.05 -28.16
C LYS A 94 4.54 26.53 -29.23
#